data_AF-A0A0L9Y9J3-F1
#
_entry.id   AF-A0A0L9Y9J3-F1
#
_cell.length_a   1.000
_cell.length_b   1.000
_cell.length_c   1.000
_cell.angle_alpha   90.00
_cell.angle_beta   90.00
_cell.angle_gamma   90.00
#
_symmetry.space_group_name_H-M   'P 1'
#
loop_
_entity.id
_entity.type
_entity.pdbx_description
1 polymer ?
#
loop_
_entity_poly.entity_id
_entity_poly.type
_entity_poly.pdbx_seq_one_letter_code
_entity_poly.pdbx_strand_id
1 'polypeptide(L)' 'MNSIEHDKNLLVIEAIEGFAYNHNISSSKALDIFNRYDIIKLIRSQYDVLHTQSLEESINFVEDVIRRKGYVN' A
#
# COMPACT_ATOMS: atom_id res chain seq x y z
N MET A 1 -17.94 -5.00 -12.25
CA MET A 1 -16.69 -5.20 -11.46
C MET A 1 -17.06 -6.04 -10.25
N ASN A 2 -16.30 -7.09 -9.90
CA ASN A 2 -16.58 -7.90 -8.71
C ASN A 2 -16.41 -7.02 -7.45
N SER A 3 -17.28 -7.16 -6.45
CA SER A 3 -17.23 -6.37 -5.19
C SER A 3 -15.85 -6.47 -4.52
N ILE A 4 -15.21 -7.63 -4.57
CA ILE A 4 -13.86 -7.86 -4.01
C ILE A 4 -12.80 -7.07 -4.79
N GLU A 5 -12.91 -7.00 -6.12
CA GLU A 5 -11.94 -6.27 -6.94
C GLU A 5 -12.08 -4.76 -6.76
N HIS A 6 -13.29 -4.28 -6.49
CA HIS A 6 -13.50 -2.90 -6.09
C HIS A 6 -12.85 -2.59 -4.74
N ASP A 7 -13.05 -3.45 -3.74
CA ASP A 7 -12.49 -3.26 -2.40
C ASP A 7 -10.96 -3.30 -2.41
N LYS A 8 -10.36 -4.24 -3.16
CA LYS A 8 -8.90 -4.25 -3.39
C LYS A 8 -8.38 -2.94 -4.00
N ASN A 9 -9.12 -2.32 -4.90
CA ASN A 9 -8.71 -1.06 -5.50
C ASN A 9 -8.80 0.10 -4.51
N LEU A 10 -9.84 0.12 -3.66
CA LEU A 10 -9.97 1.10 -2.59
C LEU A 10 -8.81 0.97 -1.58
N LEU A 11 -8.53 -0.25 -1.12
CA LEU A 11 -7.42 -0.51 -0.19
C LEU A 11 -6.06 -0.04 -0.75
N VAL A 12 -5.83 -0.22 -2.06
CA VAL A 12 -4.61 0.28 -2.72
C VAL A 12 -4.57 1.81 -2.73
N ILE A 13 -5.68 2.47 -3.05
CA ILE A 13 -5.78 3.93 -3.05
C ILE A 13 -5.52 4.47 -1.64
N GLU A 14 -6.19 3.91 -0.64
CA GLU A 14 -6.04 4.35 0.76
C GLU A 14 -4.61 4.18 1.26
N ALA A 15 -3.95 3.06 0.93
CA ALA A 15 -2.54 2.85 1.28
C ALA A 15 -1.61 3.87 0.60
N ILE A 16 -1.85 4.21 -0.68
CA ILE A 16 -1.07 5.24 -1.40
C ILE A 16 -1.25 6.61 -0.75
N GLU A 17 -2.50 7.02 -0.49
CA GLU A 17 -2.80 8.32 0.10
C GLU A 17 -2.27 8.43 1.54
N GLY A 18 -2.42 7.37 2.33
CA GLY A 18 -1.92 7.30 3.70
C GLY A 18 -0.39 7.37 3.76
N PHE A 19 0.30 6.62 2.91
CA PHE A 19 1.76 6.71 2.80
C PHE A 19 2.22 8.09 2.34
N ALA A 20 1.54 8.68 1.34
CA ALA A 20 1.85 10.01 0.84
C ALA A 20 1.71 11.06 1.95
N TYR A 21 0.64 10.98 2.73
CA TYR A 21 0.38 11.84 3.89
C TYR A 21 1.49 11.71 4.95
N ASN A 22 1.80 10.48 5.37
CA ASN A 22 2.81 10.21 6.41
C ASN A 22 4.21 10.72 6.04
N HIS A 23 4.56 10.69 4.75
CA HIS A 23 5.86 11.11 4.24
C HIS A 23 5.89 12.52 3.67
N ASN A 24 4.77 13.26 3.71
CA ASN A 24 4.64 14.61 3.15
C ASN A 24 5.11 14.68 1.67
N ILE A 25 4.65 13.73 0.86
CA ILE A 25 4.90 13.66 -0.59
C ILE A 25 3.59 13.64 -1.36
N SER A 26 3.63 13.84 -2.68
CA SER A 26 2.45 13.66 -3.52
C SER A 26 2.05 12.18 -3.65
N SER A 27 0.76 11.92 -3.83
CA SER A 27 0.23 10.58 -4.10
C SER A 27 0.83 9.98 -5.38
N SER A 28 1.18 10.82 -6.37
CA SER A 28 1.94 10.39 -7.55
C SER A 28 3.34 9.88 -7.21
N LYS A 29 4.04 10.53 -6.27
CA LYS A 29 5.36 10.09 -5.83
C LYS A 29 5.27 8.82 -4.98
N ALA A 30 4.24 8.70 -4.15
CA ALA A 30 3.96 7.47 -3.42
C ALA A 30 3.66 6.30 -4.38
N LEU A 31 2.87 6.53 -5.43
CA LEU A 31 2.61 5.54 -6.47
C LEU A 31 3.90 5.08 -7.16
N ASP A 32 4.82 5.98 -7.49
CA ASP A 32 6.13 5.61 -8.06
C ASP A 32 6.93 4.69 -7.12
N ILE A 33 6.91 4.97 -5.82
CA ILE A 33 7.58 4.14 -4.79
C ILE A 33 6.90 2.77 -4.71
N PHE A 34 5.56 2.73 -4.69
CA PHE A 34 4.79 1.50 -4.63
C PHE A 34 5.05 0.62 -5.86
N ASN A 35 5.14 1.21 -7.05
CA ASN A 35 5.50 0.51 -8.28
C ASN A 35 6.95 -0.01 -8.22
N ARG A 36 7.91 0.81 -7.77
CA ARG A 36 9.32 0.42 -7.63
C ARG A 36 9.50 -0.80 -6.72
N TYR A 37 8.67 -0.92 -5.68
CA TYR A 37 8.78 -1.99 -4.68
C TYR A 37 7.68 -3.06 -4.78
N ASP A 38 6.94 -3.14 -5.88
CA ASP A 38 5.84 -4.11 -6.10
C ASP A 38 4.76 -4.13 -4.99
N ILE A 39 4.53 -3.00 -4.33
CA ILE A 39 3.64 -2.91 -3.16
C ILE A 39 2.18 -3.12 -3.56
N ILE A 40 1.76 -2.62 -4.73
CA ILE A 40 0.38 -2.82 -5.23
C ILE A 40 0.07 -4.30 -5.37
N LYS A 41 0.99 -5.08 -5.95
CA LYS A 41 0.84 -6.53 -6.10
C LYS A 41 0.75 -7.22 -4.73
N LEU A 42 1.57 -6.78 -3.78
CA LEU A 42 1.59 -7.32 -2.42
C LEU A 42 0.29 -7.04 -1.66
N ILE A 43 -0.20 -5.80 -1.66
CA ILE A 43 -1.48 -5.44 -1.02
C ILE A 43 -2.60 -6.33 -1.57
N ARG A 44 -2.65 -6.50 -2.90
CA ARG A 44 -3.67 -7.31 -3.57
C ARG A 44 -3.56 -8.80 -3.25
N SER A 45 -2.35 -9.34 -3.07
CA SER A 45 -2.16 -10.74 -2.67
C SER A 45 -2.48 -11.00 -1.20
N GLN A 46 -2.35 -9.96 -0.35
CA GLN A 46 -2.63 -10.01 1.08
C GLN A 46 -4.04 -9.51 1.45
N TYR A 47 -4.91 -9.33 0.45
CA TYR A 47 -6.26 -8.77 0.64
C TYR A 47 -7.01 -9.45 1.80
N ASP A 48 -7.04 -10.79 1.86
CA ASP A 48 -7.77 -11.56 2.89
C ASP A 48 -7.37 -11.21 4.32
N VAL A 49 -6.16 -10.68 4.53
CA VAL A 49 -5.68 -10.19 5.82
C VAL A 49 -5.96 -8.69 5.95
N LEU A 50 -5.48 -7.89 4.99
CA LEU A 50 -5.47 -6.42 5.10
C LEU A 50 -6.87 -5.80 5.14
N HIS A 51 -7.85 -6.36 4.44
CA HIS A 51 -9.23 -5.83 4.44
C HIS A 51 -9.94 -5.94 5.80
N THR A 52 -9.37 -6.70 6.75
CA THR A 52 -9.89 -6.83 8.13
C THR A 52 -9.20 -5.90 9.13
N GLN A 53 -8.11 -5.26 8.71
CA GLN A 53 -7.29 -4.40 9.56
C GLN A 53 -7.70 -2.94 9.43
N SER A 54 -7.22 -2.11 10.35
CA SER A 54 -7.33 -0.66 10.17
C SER A 54 -6.46 -0.20 8.99
N LEU A 55 -6.79 0.98 8.45
CA LEU A 55 -5.97 1.63 7.44
C LEU A 55 -4.54 1.90 7.97
N GLU A 56 -4.41 2.34 9.22
CA GLU A 56 -3.12 2.61 9.86
C GLU A 56 -2.22 1.36 9.88
N GLU A 57 -2.76 0.20 10.27
CA GLU A 57 -2.02 -1.08 10.24
C GLU A 57 -1.59 -1.47 8.82
N SER A 58 -2.46 -1.24 7.83
CA SER A 58 -2.15 -1.50 6.42
C SER A 58 -1.02 -0.59 5.90
N ILE A 59 -0.99 0.68 6.32
CA ILE A 59 0.07 1.62 5.99
C ILE A 59 1.38 1.22 6.69
N ASN A 60 1.33 0.90 7.98
CA ASN A 60 2.49 0.44 8.74
C ASN A 60 3.14 -0.79 8.08
N PHE A 61 2.33 -1.75 7.65
CA PHE A 61 2.81 -2.91 6.89
C PHE A 61 3.56 -2.51 5.61
N VAL A 62 3.00 -1.58 4.83
CA VAL A 62 3.63 -1.08 3.60
C VAL A 62 4.95 -0.38 3.88
N GLU A 63 4.98 0.51 4.86
CA GLU A 63 6.19 1.23 5.29
C GLU A 63 7.29 0.25 5.70
N ASP A 64 6.93 -0.79 6.47
CA ASP A 64 7.85 -1.83 6.91
C ASP A 64 8.45 -2.63 5.75
N VAL A 65 7.63 -2.99 4.76
CA VAL A 65 8.08 -3.71 3.56
C VAL A 65 9.01 -2.83 2.72
N ILE A 66 8.63 -1.57 2.47
CA ILE A 66 9.45 -0.62 1.71
C ILE A 66 10.79 -0.41 2.41
N ARG A 67 10.78 -0.19 3.73
CA ARG A 67 11.98 -0.03 4.55
C ARG A 67 12.90 -1.24 4.43
N ARG A 68 12.38 -2.46 4.57
CA ARG A 68 13.16 -3.71 4.41
C ARG A 68 13.73 -3.86 3.00
N LYS A 69 12.96 -3.56 1.95
CA LYS A 69 13.43 -3.62 0.56
C LYS A 69 14.48 -2.54 0.24
N GLY A 70 14.38 -1.38 0.88
CA GLY A 70 15.35 -0.29 0.76
C GLY A 70 16.70 -0.60 1.40
N TYR A 71 16.75 -1.41 2.46
CA TYR A 71 18.01 -1.86 3.09
C TYR A 71 18.73 -2.98 2.32
N VAL A 72 18.05 -3.65 1.39
CA VAL A 72 18.58 -4.80 0.63
C VAL A 72 19.23 -4.38 -0.70
N ASN A 73 19.29 -3.06 -0.99
CA ASN A 73 19.94 -2.48 -2.18
C ASN A 73 21.11 -1.55 -1.82
#